data_AF-A0A6S7KUM9-F1
#
_entry.id   AF-A0A6S7KUM9-F1
#
_cell.length_a   1.000
_cell.length_b   1.000
_cell.length_c   1.000
_cell.angle_alpha   90.00
_cell.angle_beta   90.00
_cell.angle_gamma   90.00
#
_symmetry.space_group_name_H-M   'P 1'
#
loop_
_entity.id
_entity.type
_entity.pdbx_description
1 polymer ?
#
loop_
_entity_poly.entity_id
_entity_poly.type
_entity_poly.pdbx_seq_one_letter_code
_entity_poly.pdbx_strand_id
1 'polypeptide(L)'
;MSKEHMRTPANCLEEVDLVAVLTDASNKYQRIRIHHEIIKLLETHPDLPTILILNKIDQIRHKVKLLHYSAMLTNDRQKDKWGYLPHGGSSRFDYVLMVSALTGDGVDQLRQYMVAKAMPGEWPYSAGVTTDLDIQEQIAEVFRGKLLSLYKHEIPWQTKQ
;
A
#
# COMPACT_ATOMS: atom_id res chain seq x y z
N MET A 1 10.93 10.68 -6.09
CA MET A 1 10.48 10.44 -4.70
C MET A 1 11.32 11.33 -3.81
N SER A 2 10.71 12.34 -3.17
CA SER A 2 11.41 13.16 -2.17
C SER A 2 11.75 12.27 -0.97
N LYS A 3 12.88 12.51 -0.30
CA LYS A 3 13.33 11.72 0.87
C LYS A 3 12.30 11.70 2.01
N GLU A 4 11.39 12.66 2.05
CA GLU A 4 10.31 12.71 3.03
C GLU A 4 9.27 11.61 2.81
N HIS A 5 8.85 11.35 1.56
CA HIS A 5 7.84 10.32 1.25
C HIS A 5 8.27 8.89 1.62
N MET A 6 9.58 8.66 1.77
CA MET A 6 10.13 7.38 2.21
C MET A 6 10.40 7.33 3.72
N ARG A 7 10.46 8.48 4.40
CA ARG A 7 10.63 8.56 5.86
C ARG A 7 9.31 8.54 6.61
N THR A 8 8.26 9.14 6.05
CA THR A 8 6.92 9.13 6.64
C THR A 8 6.45 7.71 7.01
N PRO A 9 6.57 6.69 6.13
CA PRO A 9 6.14 5.33 6.47
C PRO A 9 6.94 4.71 7.60
N ALA A 10 8.22 5.07 7.76
CA ALA A 10 9.06 4.51 8.82
C ALA A 10 8.66 5.08 10.20
N ASN A 11 8.33 6.37 10.26
CA ASN A 11 7.92 7.01 11.51
C ASN A 11 6.50 6.60 11.93
N CYS A 12 5.61 6.31 10.97
CA CYS A 12 4.24 5.92 11.29
C CYS A 12 4.12 4.52 11.89
N LEU A 13 5.13 3.65 11.79
CA LEU A 13 5.00 2.25 12.20
C LEU A 13 5.03 1.99 13.70
N GLU A 14 5.44 2.97 14.50
CA GLU A 14 5.48 2.83 15.97
C GLU A 14 4.08 2.78 16.59
N GLU A 15 3.08 3.36 15.93
CA GLU A 15 1.69 3.50 16.44
C GLU A 15 0.68 2.68 15.62
N VAL A 16 1.15 1.78 14.76
CA VAL A 16 0.28 1.06 13.81
C VAL A 16 -0.04 -0.34 14.30
N ASP A 17 -1.33 -0.68 14.31
CA ASP A 17 -1.83 -2.00 14.67
C ASP A 17 -1.74 -3.03 13.52
N LEU A 18 -1.68 -2.58 12.27
CA LEU A 18 -1.70 -3.41 11.07
C LEU A 18 -1.00 -2.73 9.89
N VAL A 19 -0.08 -3.43 9.23
CA VAL A 19 0.60 -2.93 8.04
C VAL A 19 0.00 -3.53 6.78
N ALA A 20 -0.46 -2.68 5.85
CA ALA A 20 -0.97 -3.11 4.55
C ALA A 20 -0.04 -2.71 3.41
N VAL A 21 0.55 -3.70 2.74
CA VAL A 21 1.42 -3.47 1.57
C VAL A 21 0.60 -3.50 0.30
N LEU A 22 0.47 -2.35 -0.36
CA LEU A 22 -0.27 -2.20 -1.61
C LEU A 22 0.64 -2.45 -2.83
N THR A 23 0.25 -3.40 -3.68
CA THR A 23 0.94 -3.68 -4.95
C THR A 23 -0.02 -3.55 -6.12
N ASP A 24 0.43 -2.93 -7.20
CA ASP A 24 -0.30 -2.85 -8.45
C ASP A 24 -0.10 -4.15 -9.28
N ALA A 25 -1.16 -4.94 -9.43
CA ALA A 25 -1.11 -6.18 -10.19
C ALA A 25 -0.91 -5.94 -11.70
N SER A 26 -1.37 -4.81 -12.24
CA SER A 26 -1.30 -4.49 -13.67
C SER A 26 0.09 -4.02 -14.10
N ASN A 27 0.87 -3.46 -13.17
CA ASN A 27 2.22 -2.99 -13.44
C ASN A 27 3.20 -4.16 -13.69
N LYS A 28 3.61 -4.33 -14.95
CA LYS A 28 4.47 -5.45 -15.35
C LYS A 28 5.83 -5.52 -14.65
N TYR A 29 6.35 -4.37 -14.21
CA TYR A 29 7.66 -4.25 -13.60
C TYR A 29 7.62 -4.39 -12.08
N GLN A 30 6.49 -4.14 -11.43
CA GLN A 30 6.39 -4.11 -9.95
C GLN A 30 5.52 -5.23 -9.39
N ARG A 31 4.60 -5.82 -10.17
CA ARG A 31 3.70 -6.89 -9.71
C ARG A 31 4.36 -8.19 -9.19
N ILE A 32 5.67 -8.34 -9.34
CA ILE A 32 6.44 -9.52 -8.88
C ILE A 32 7.56 -9.15 -7.90
N ARG A 33 7.63 -7.89 -7.45
CA ARG A 33 8.67 -7.44 -6.52
C ARG A 33 8.14 -6.42 -5.53
N ILE A 34 8.59 -6.56 -4.28
CA ILE A 34 8.41 -5.53 -3.26
C ILE A 34 9.70 -4.74 -3.14
N HIS A 35 9.58 -3.42 -2.94
CA HIS A 35 10.76 -2.57 -2.77
C HIS A 35 11.56 -3.00 -1.54
N HIS A 36 12.88 -3.02 -1.66
CA HIS A 36 13.77 -3.56 -0.63
C HIS A 36 13.64 -2.84 0.73
N GLU A 37 13.37 -1.54 0.73
CA GLU A 37 13.16 -0.79 1.97
C GLU A 37 11.88 -1.20 2.69
N ILE A 38 10.82 -1.50 1.95
CA ILE A 38 9.57 -2.01 2.55
C ILE A 38 9.86 -3.36 3.21
N ILE A 39 10.59 -4.25 2.52
CA ILE A 39 11.00 -5.55 3.08
C ILE A 39 11.80 -5.34 4.38
N LYS A 40 12.83 -4.47 4.35
CA LYS A 40 13.62 -4.14 5.54
C LYS A 40 12.76 -3.60 6.69
N LEU A 41 11.76 -2.80 6.36
CA LEU A 41 10.85 -2.19 7.33
C LEU A 41 9.96 -3.25 8.01
N LEU A 42 9.46 -4.21 7.23
CA LEU A 42 8.69 -5.37 7.72
C LEU A 42 9.57 -6.35 8.51
N GLU A 43 10.86 -6.47 8.18
CA GLU A 43 11.83 -7.27 8.94
C GLU A 43 12.19 -6.63 10.29
N THR A 44 12.19 -5.30 10.36
CA THR A 44 12.52 -4.56 11.58
C THR A 44 11.39 -4.63 12.62
N HIS A 45 10.14 -4.80 12.18
CA HIS A 45 8.96 -4.88 13.05
C HIS A 45 8.31 -6.27 12.94
N PRO A 46 8.87 -7.29 13.61
CA PRO A 46 8.35 -8.65 13.54
C PRO A 46 6.94 -8.78 14.13
N ASP A 47 6.61 -8.00 15.14
CA ASP A 47 5.39 -8.22 15.92
C ASP A 47 4.12 -7.65 15.26
N LEU A 48 4.28 -6.79 14.25
CA LEU A 48 3.16 -6.19 13.55
C LEU A 48 2.54 -7.17 12.54
N PRO A 49 1.22 -7.37 12.55
CA PRO A 49 0.55 -8.15 11.52
C PRO A 49 0.66 -7.43 10.18
N THR A 50 0.94 -8.18 9.11
CA THR A 50 1.17 -7.59 7.79
C THR A 50 0.30 -8.28 6.74
N ILE A 51 -0.32 -7.50 5.87
CA ILE A 51 -1.17 -8.00 4.77
C ILE A 51 -0.70 -7.47 3.44
N LEU A 52 -0.92 -8.27 2.40
CA LEU A 52 -0.64 -7.91 1.02
C LEU A 52 -1.94 -7.59 0.29
N ILE A 53 -2.02 -6.41 -0.33
CA ILE A 53 -3.15 -6.00 -1.14
C ILE A 53 -2.71 -5.92 -2.61
N LEU A 54 -3.22 -6.81 -3.44
CA LEU A 54 -3.05 -6.78 -4.89
C LEU A 54 -4.19 -5.98 -5.52
N ASN A 55 -3.89 -4.74 -5.89
CA ASN A 55 -4.86 -3.81 -6.47
C ASN A 55 -4.86 -3.86 -8.01
N LYS A 56 -5.92 -3.33 -8.62
CA LYS A 56 -6.15 -3.25 -10.08
C LYS A 56 -6.32 -4.61 -10.76
N ILE A 57 -6.96 -5.57 -10.06
CA ILE A 57 -7.22 -6.92 -10.62
C ILE A 57 -8.14 -6.89 -11.84
N ASP A 58 -8.94 -5.83 -12.01
CA ASP A 58 -9.80 -5.58 -13.16
C ASP A 58 -9.01 -5.47 -14.47
N GLN A 59 -7.74 -5.05 -14.41
CA GLN A 59 -6.88 -4.92 -15.59
C GLN A 59 -6.19 -6.24 -15.98
N ILE A 60 -6.36 -7.30 -15.20
CA ILE A 60 -5.71 -8.60 -15.43
C ILE A 60 -6.61 -9.51 -16.24
N ARG A 61 -6.25 -9.69 -17.52
CA ARG A 61 -6.99 -10.54 -18.47
C ARG A 61 -7.11 -12.00 -18.04
N HIS A 62 -6.08 -12.57 -17.41
CA HIS A 62 -6.05 -13.97 -17.02
C HIS A 62 -5.90 -14.10 -15.50
N LYS A 63 -7.02 -14.33 -14.79
CA LYS A 63 -7.06 -14.37 -13.32
C LYS A 63 -6.15 -15.45 -12.71
N VAL A 64 -5.84 -16.52 -13.43
CA VAL A 64 -4.86 -17.55 -13.01
C VAL A 64 -3.49 -16.95 -12.68
N LYS A 65 -3.10 -15.85 -13.34
CA LYS A 65 -1.83 -15.17 -13.07
C LYS A 65 -1.77 -14.48 -11.71
N LEU A 66 -2.92 -14.12 -11.13
CA LEU A 66 -2.97 -13.48 -9.81
C LEU A 66 -2.41 -14.40 -8.72
N LEU A 67 -2.74 -15.70 -8.80
CA LEU A 67 -2.20 -16.71 -7.88
C LEU A 67 -0.69 -16.86 -8.01
N HIS A 68 -0.17 -16.74 -9.24
CA HIS A 68 1.27 -16.75 -9.46
C HIS A 68 1.93 -15.49 -8.86
N TYR A 69 1.32 -14.32 -9.01
CA TYR A 69 1.84 -13.08 -8.43
C TYR A 69 1.81 -13.09 -6.90
N SER A 70 0.72 -13.59 -6.29
CA SER A 70 0.66 -13.74 -4.84
C SER A 70 1.75 -14.70 -4.34
N ALA A 71 1.92 -15.85 -4.98
CA ALA A 71 2.98 -16.80 -4.60
C ALA A 71 4.38 -16.18 -4.71
N MET A 72 4.65 -15.41 -5.76
CA MET A 72 5.95 -14.73 -5.93
C MET A 72 6.21 -13.64 -4.88
N LEU A 73 5.17 -12.93 -4.44
CA LEU A 73 5.28 -11.83 -3.47
C LEU A 73 5.30 -12.32 -2.02
N THR A 74 4.67 -13.46 -1.74
CA THR A 74 4.73 -14.11 -0.42
C THR A 74 6.03 -14.90 -0.24
N ASN A 75 6.75 -15.23 -1.31
CA ASN A 75 8.06 -15.85 -1.16
C ASN A 75 9.12 -14.80 -0.80
N ASP A 76 9.95 -15.11 0.18
CA ASP A 76 11.07 -14.26 0.58
C ASP A 76 12.02 -14.00 -0.57
N ARG A 77 12.49 -12.76 -0.64
CA ARG A 77 13.41 -12.32 -1.68
C ARG A 77 14.76 -13.03 -1.54
N GLN A 78 15.08 -13.88 -2.50
CA GLN A 78 16.34 -14.63 -2.50
C GLN A 78 17.53 -13.76 -2.92
N LYS A 79 18.71 -14.16 -2.45
CA LYS A 79 20.01 -13.58 -2.83
C LYS A 79 20.78 -14.57 -3.70
N ASP A 80 21.33 -14.08 -4.80
CA ASP A 80 22.33 -14.79 -5.60
C ASP A 80 23.74 -14.27 -5.29
N LYS A 81 24.74 -14.73 -6.05
CA LYS A 81 26.14 -14.32 -5.90
C LYS A 81 26.38 -12.83 -6.21
N TRP A 82 25.44 -12.16 -6.87
CA TRP A 82 25.55 -10.80 -7.39
C TRP A 82 24.61 -9.80 -6.69
N GLY A 83 23.71 -10.26 -5.83
CA GLY A 83 22.82 -9.43 -5.03
C GLY A 83 21.44 -10.06 -4.80
N TYR A 84 20.44 -9.23 -4.53
CA TYR A 84 19.06 -9.71 -4.44
C TYR A 84 18.46 -9.94 -5.83
N LEU A 85 17.73 -11.04 -6.00
CA LEU A 85 16.99 -11.31 -7.23
C LEU A 85 16.00 -10.16 -7.55
N PRO A 86 15.68 -9.94 -8.84
CA PRO A 86 14.80 -8.85 -9.26
C PRO A 86 13.32 -9.08 -8.90
N HIS A 87 12.99 -10.26 -8.37
CA HIS A 87 11.66 -10.71 -7.99
C HIS A 87 11.67 -11.24 -6.55
N GLY A 88 10.50 -11.25 -5.91
CA GLY A 88 10.33 -11.69 -4.53
C GLY A 88 9.75 -10.59 -3.65
N GLY A 89 9.19 -11.02 -2.52
CA GLY A 89 8.66 -10.13 -1.50
C GLY A 89 9.05 -10.61 -0.12
N SER A 90 8.06 -10.92 0.71
CA SER A 90 8.23 -11.26 2.11
C SER A 90 7.24 -12.36 2.52
N SER A 91 7.72 -13.36 3.27
CA SER A 91 6.92 -14.44 3.84
C SER A 91 6.09 -14.03 5.04
N ARG A 92 6.17 -12.77 5.45
CA ARG A 92 5.52 -12.23 6.64
C ARG A 92 4.06 -11.83 6.44
N PHE A 93 3.52 -12.00 5.23
CA PHE A 93 2.12 -11.68 4.95
C PHE A 93 1.19 -12.74 5.51
N ASP A 94 0.37 -12.36 6.49
CA ASP A 94 -0.64 -13.22 7.10
C ASP A 94 -1.79 -13.52 6.13
N TYR A 95 -2.10 -12.55 5.26
CA TYR A 95 -3.21 -12.66 4.32
C TYR A 95 -2.95 -11.87 3.04
N VAL A 96 -3.43 -12.42 1.92
CA VAL A 96 -3.35 -11.77 0.60
C VAL A 96 -4.75 -11.46 0.12
N LEU A 97 -5.03 -10.18 -0.09
CA LEU A 97 -6.30 -9.68 -0.59
C LEU A 97 -6.14 -9.18 -2.01
N MET A 98 -7.06 -9.58 -2.88
CA MET A 98 -7.10 -9.18 -4.28
C MET A 98 -8.27 -8.22 -4.46
N VAL A 99 -7.99 -6.99 -4.89
CA VAL A 99 -9.00 -5.93 -4.96
C VAL A 99 -8.93 -5.17 -6.28
N SER A 100 -10.07 -4.63 -6.70
CA SER A 100 -10.13 -3.52 -7.62
C SER A 100 -10.73 -2.33 -6.88
N ALA A 101 -9.87 -1.41 -6.45
CA ALA A 101 -10.32 -0.18 -5.81
C ALA A 101 -11.21 0.68 -6.74
N LEU A 102 -11.12 0.50 -8.06
CA LEU A 102 -11.91 1.23 -9.04
C LEU A 102 -13.35 0.68 -9.15
N THR A 103 -13.51 -0.64 -9.18
CA THR A 103 -14.84 -1.26 -9.34
C THR A 103 -15.50 -1.63 -8.01
N GLY A 104 -14.72 -1.65 -6.92
CA GLY A 104 -15.15 -2.14 -5.61
C GLY A 104 -14.99 -3.65 -5.42
N ASP A 105 -14.52 -4.39 -6.43
CA ASP A 105 -14.30 -5.85 -6.32
C ASP A 105 -13.28 -6.15 -5.19
N GLY A 106 -13.64 -7.05 -4.27
CA GLY A 106 -12.81 -7.42 -3.11
C GLY A 106 -12.69 -6.37 -2.00
N VAL A 107 -13.21 -5.15 -2.17
CA VAL A 107 -13.09 -4.07 -1.16
C VAL A 107 -13.91 -4.37 0.10
N ASP A 108 -15.10 -4.97 -0.05
CA ASP A 108 -15.91 -5.36 1.10
C ASP A 108 -15.24 -6.46 1.94
N GLN A 109 -14.53 -7.40 1.28
CA GLN A 109 -13.74 -8.41 1.97
C GLN A 109 -12.58 -7.78 2.74
N LEU A 110 -11.89 -6.79 2.15
CA LEU A 110 -10.85 -6.02 2.82
C LEU A 110 -11.42 -5.29 4.05
N ARG A 111 -12.60 -4.66 3.93
CA ARG A 111 -13.26 -3.99 5.06
C ARG A 111 -13.60 -4.99 6.17
N GLN A 112 -14.19 -6.13 5.83
CA GLN A 112 -14.53 -7.17 6.80
C GLN A 112 -13.29 -7.72 7.50
N TYR A 113 -12.20 -7.93 6.76
CA TYR A 113 -10.92 -8.36 7.32
C TYR A 113 -10.38 -7.33 8.33
N MET A 114 -10.38 -6.03 7.97
CA MET A 114 -9.93 -4.96 8.85
C MET A 114 -10.79 -4.88 10.12
N VAL A 115 -12.12 -4.97 10.00
CA VAL A 115 -13.02 -4.98 11.17
C VAL A 115 -12.77 -6.20 12.06
N ALA A 116 -12.49 -7.37 11.49
CA ALA A 116 -12.21 -8.58 12.25
C ALA A 116 -10.84 -8.56 12.96
N LYS A 117 -9.88 -7.78 12.44
CA LYS A 117 -8.54 -7.60 13.02
C LYS A 117 -8.40 -6.38 13.90
N ALA A 118 -9.38 -5.48 13.89
CA ALA A 118 -9.38 -4.29 14.72
C ALA A 118 -9.28 -4.67 16.20
N MET A 119 -8.37 -4.01 16.91
CA MET A 119 -8.24 -4.17 18.36
C MET A 119 -9.27 -3.29 19.07
N PRO A 120 -9.88 -3.75 20.17
CA PRO A 120 -10.72 -2.91 20.99
C PRO A 120 -9.87 -1.79 21.60
N GLY A 121 -10.26 -0.55 21.37
CA GLY A 121 -9.59 0.64 21.86
C GLY A 121 -10.57 1.80 21.99
N GLU A 122 -10.15 2.87 22.66
CA GLU A 122 -10.94 4.10 22.69
C GLU A 122 -10.95 4.74 21.30
N TRP A 123 -12.10 5.27 20.89
CA TRP A 123 -12.21 5.99 19.64
C TRP A 123 -11.49 7.34 19.75
N PRO A 124 -10.41 7.58 18.99
CA PRO A 124 -9.71 8.87 19.04
C PRO A 124 -10.55 10.02 18.44
N TYR A 125 -11.54 9.68 17.61
CA TYR A 125 -12.41 10.63 16.93
C TYR A 125 -13.88 10.29 17.16
N SER A 126 -14.74 11.31 17.19
CA SER A 126 -16.19 11.11 17.29
C SER A 126 -16.79 10.56 15.99
N ALA A 127 -17.92 9.85 16.07
CA ALA A 127 -18.53 9.14 14.93
C ALA A 127 -18.92 10.03 13.73
N GLY A 128 -19.04 11.34 13.92
CA GLY A 128 -19.36 12.29 12.83
C GLY A 128 -18.15 12.93 12.15
N VAL A 129 -16.94 12.73 12.70
CA VAL A 129 -15.71 13.32 12.15
C VAL A 129 -15.22 12.47 11.00
N THR A 130 -15.16 13.06 9.79
CA THR A 130 -14.66 12.38 8.59
C THR A 130 -13.16 12.61 8.39
N THR A 131 -12.64 13.75 8.83
CA THR A 131 -11.22 14.13 8.71
C THR A 131 -10.85 15.11 9.82
N ASP A 132 -9.58 15.09 10.20
CA ASP A 132 -8.88 15.97 11.12
C ASP A 132 -8.25 17.21 10.44
N LEU A 133 -8.29 17.28 9.10
CA LEU A 133 -7.71 18.37 8.32
C LEU A 133 -8.47 19.69 8.48
N ASP A 134 -7.75 20.81 8.56
CA ASP A 134 -8.35 22.15 8.57
C ASP A 134 -9.05 22.47 7.23
N ILE A 135 -10.02 23.37 7.25
CA ILE A 135 -10.75 23.80 6.04
C ILE A 135 -9.79 24.35 4.98
N GLN A 136 -8.74 25.08 5.38
CA GLN A 136 -7.76 25.59 4.41
C GLN A 136 -6.99 24.46 3.74
N GLU A 137 -6.61 23.44 4.50
CA GLU A 137 -5.91 22.25 3.99
C GLU A 137 -6.82 21.41 3.10
N GLN A 138 -8.08 21.22 3.47
CA GLN A 138 -9.08 20.54 2.64
C GLN A 138 -9.27 21.26 1.31
N ILE A 139 -9.41 22.59 1.33
CA ILE A 139 -9.51 23.40 0.11
C ILE A 139 -8.23 23.24 -0.72
N ALA A 140 -7.05 23.33 -0.11
CA ALA A 140 -5.78 23.15 -0.78
C ALA A 140 -5.67 21.77 -1.45
N GLU A 141 -6.11 20.70 -0.79
CA GLU A 141 -6.11 19.34 -1.36
C GLU A 141 -7.08 19.20 -2.55
N VAL A 142 -8.25 19.83 -2.49
CA VAL A 142 -9.19 19.86 -3.63
C VAL A 142 -8.55 20.59 -4.82
N PHE A 143 -7.97 21.77 -4.58
CA PHE A 143 -7.28 22.52 -5.63
C PHE A 143 -6.10 21.73 -6.19
N ARG A 144 -5.28 21.11 -5.33
CA ARG A 144 -4.14 20.29 -5.72
C ARG A 144 -4.58 19.10 -6.57
N GLY A 145 -5.63 18.40 -6.17
CA GLY A 145 -6.23 17.31 -6.95
C GLY A 145 -6.67 17.77 -8.33
N LYS A 146 -7.29 18.95 -8.43
CA LYS A 146 -7.72 19.52 -9.72
C LYS A 146 -6.56 19.95 -10.59
N LEU A 147 -5.55 20.62 -10.01
CA LEU A 147 -4.33 21.03 -10.70
C LEU A 147 -3.59 19.82 -11.27
N LEU A 148 -3.39 18.76 -10.48
CA LEU A 148 -2.76 17.53 -10.93
C LEU A 148 -3.54 16.85 -12.07
N SER A 149 -4.87 16.91 -12.03
CA SER A 149 -5.71 16.38 -13.11
C SER A 149 -5.57 17.16 -14.42
N LEU A 150 -5.31 18.47 -14.36
CA LEU A 150 -5.16 19.35 -15.52
C LEU A 150 -3.73 19.32 -16.08
N TYR A 151 -2.72 19.43 -15.20
CA TYR A 151 -1.30 19.56 -15.55
C TYR A 151 -0.54 18.23 -15.46
N LYS A 152 -1.13 17.15 -15.99
CA LYS A 152 -0.65 15.75 -15.86
C LYS A 152 0.86 15.55 -16.09
N HIS A 153 1.50 16.37 -16.93
CA HIS A 153 2.89 16.20 -17.36
C HIS A 153 3.84 17.36 -17.03
N GLU A 154 3.32 18.53 -16.60
CA GLU A 154 4.14 19.76 -16.53
C GLU A 154 4.50 20.18 -15.11
N ILE A 155 3.74 19.78 -14.08
CA ILE A 155 4.05 20.14 -12.68
C ILE A 155 3.92 18.95 -11.74
N PRO A 156 4.70 17.86 -11.87
CA PRO A 156 4.45 16.70 -11.01
C PRO A 156 5.18 16.80 -9.66
N TRP A 157 6.25 17.60 -9.52
CA TRP A 157 7.12 17.55 -8.32
C TRP A 157 7.74 18.89 -7.87
N GLN A 158 7.39 20.03 -8.49
CA GLN A 158 8.07 21.32 -8.25
C GLN A 158 7.28 22.33 -7.42
N THR A 159 6.00 22.09 -7.13
CA THR A 159 5.32 22.88 -6.11
C THR A 159 5.91 22.50 -4.76
N LYS A 160 6.69 23.43 -4.17
CA LYS A 160 7.17 23.28 -2.79
C LYS A 160 5.97 22.91 -1.92
N GLN A 161 6.12 21.76 -1.25
CA GLN A 161 5.28 21.31 -0.15
C GLN A 161 5.51 22.22 1.05
#